data_AF-A0A8G0BLM2-F1
#
_entry.id   AF-A0A8G0BLM2-F1
#
_cell.length_a   1.000
_cell.length_b   1.000
_cell.length_c   1.000
_cell.angle_alpha   90.00
_cell.angle_beta   90.00
_cell.angle_gamma   90.00
#
_symmetry.space_group_name_H-M   'P 1'
#
loop_
_entity.id
_entity.type
_entity.pdbx_description
1 polymer ?
#
loop_
_entity_poly.entity_id
_entity_poly.type
_entity_poly.pdbx_seq_one_letter_code
_entity_poly.pdbx_strand_id
1 'polypeptide(L)'
;VCLRPVRYYQGTPSPVKHPELTDMVIFRENSEDIYAGIEWKADSADAEKVIKFLREEMGVKKIRFPEHCGIGIKPCSEEGTKRLVRAAIEYAIANDRDSVTLVHKGNIMKFTEGAFKDWGYQLAREEFGGELIDGGPWVKIKNPKTGKEIVVKDVIADAFLQQILLRPAEYDVIAC
;
A
#
# COMPACT_ATOMS: atom_id res chain seq x y z
N VAL A 1 -3.09 12.61 0.03
CA VAL A 1 -1.74 12.03 -0.19
C VAL A 1 -0.82 12.53 0.91
N CYS A 2 -0.16 11.64 1.65
CA CYS A 2 0.99 11.99 2.49
C CYS A 2 2.27 11.59 1.72
N LEU A 3 3.05 12.59 1.28
CA LEU A 3 4.26 12.38 0.47
C LEU A 3 5.50 12.45 1.36
N ARG A 4 6.37 11.43 1.30
CA ARG A 4 7.62 11.37 2.08
C ARG A 4 8.79 10.91 1.21
N PRO A 5 9.54 11.84 0.59
CA PRO A 5 10.80 11.50 -0.05
C PRO A 5 11.84 11.13 1.02
N VAL A 6 12.57 10.04 0.78
CA VAL A 6 13.62 9.52 1.67
C VAL A 6 14.87 9.29 0.84
N ARG A 7 15.89 10.11 1.06
CA ARG A 7 17.19 10.00 0.41
C ARG A 7 18.31 10.17 1.42
N TYR A 8 19.43 9.53 1.17
CA TYR A 8 20.65 9.74 1.94
C TYR A 8 21.38 11.02 1.51
N TYR A 9 21.98 11.70 2.49
CA TYR A 9 22.91 12.81 2.30
C TYR A 9 24.28 12.41 2.81
N GLN A 10 25.30 12.58 1.97
CA GLN A 10 26.68 12.19 2.27
C GLN A 10 27.15 12.79 3.60
N GLY A 11 27.71 11.93 4.46
CA GLY A 11 28.21 12.30 5.78
C GLY A 11 27.20 12.15 6.92
N THR A 12 25.94 11.84 6.62
CA THR A 12 24.95 11.54 7.67
C THR A 12 25.32 10.23 8.37
N PRO A 13 25.47 10.21 9.72
CA PRO A 13 25.70 8.97 10.45
C PRO A 13 24.57 7.97 10.21
N SER A 14 24.91 6.74 9.84
CA SER A 14 23.93 5.71 9.46
C SER A 14 24.18 4.40 10.22
N PRO A 15 23.11 3.70 10.66
CA PRO A 15 23.21 2.37 11.24
C PRO A 15 23.36 1.25 10.19
N VAL A 16 23.16 1.55 8.90
CA VAL A 16 23.27 0.57 7.80
C VAL A 16 24.54 0.79 6.97
N LYS A 17 25.03 -0.27 6.33
CA LYS A 17 26.31 -0.26 5.61
C LYS A 17 26.32 0.62 4.35
N HIS A 18 25.21 0.64 3.62
CA HIS A 18 25.08 1.33 2.32
C HIS A 18 23.81 2.18 2.23
N PRO A 19 23.66 3.23 3.06
CA PRO A 19 22.49 4.11 3.03
C PRO A 19 22.35 4.89 1.72
N GLU A 20 23.45 5.11 0.99
CA GLU A 20 23.48 5.79 -0.31
C GLU A 20 22.68 5.08 -1.41
N LEU A 21 22.36 3.80 -1.22
CA LEU A 21 21.51 3.03 -2.13
C LEU A 21 20.01 3.30 -1.91
N THR A 22 19.63 4.10 -0.91
CA THR A 22 18.25 4.47 -0.62
C THR A 22 17.93 5.84 -1.22
N ASP A 23 17.15 5.84 -2.30
CA ASP A 23 16.48 7.01 -2.89
C ASP A 23 15.06 6.60 -3.26
N MET A 24 14.13 6.79 -2.32
CA MET A 24 12.74 6.36 -2.46
C MET A 24 11.78 7.52 -2.23
N VAL A 25 10.59 7.43 -2.80
CA VAL A 25 9.51 8.39 -2.57
C VAL A 25 8.23 7.67 -2.16
N ILE A 26 7.79 7.90 -0.93
CA ILE A 26 6.64 7.20 -0.36
C ILE A 26 5.38 8.03 -0.55
N PHE A 27 4.40 7.46 -1.24
CA PHE A 27 3.02 7.91 -1.35
C PHE A 27 2.17 7.09 -0.40
N ARG A 28 1.79 7.70 0.72
CA ARG A 28 0.95 7.06 1.73
C ARG A 28 -0.49 7.58 1.64
N GLU A 29 -1.45 6.67 1.61
CA GLU A 29 -2.88 6.96 1.80
C GLU A 29 -3.09 7.55 3.22
N ASN A 30 -3.88 8.63 3.33
CA ASN A 30 -4.01 9.37 4.59
C ASN A 30 -5.45 9.85 4.85
N SER A 31 -6.45 9.19 4.25
CA SER A 31 -7.86 9.50 4.43
C SER A 31 -8.75 8.32 4.81
N GLU A 32 -8.28 7.09 4.67
CA GLU A 32 -8.99 5.85 5.00
C GLU A 32 -8.11 4.95 5.89
N ASP A 33 -8.18 3.63 5.68
CA ASP A 33 -7.52 2.60 6.46
C ASP A 33 -7.98 2.62 7.94
N ILE A 34 -7.32 1.85 8.80
CA ILE A 34 -7.54 1.81 10.24
C ILE A 34 -7.31 3.18 10.89
N TYR A 35 -6.64 4.11 10.20
CA TYR A 35 -6.45 5.50 10.62
C TYR A 35 -7.75 6.32 10.60
N ALA A 36 -8.85 5.79 10.05
CA ALA A 36 -10.18 6.39 10.17
C ALA A 36 -10.66 6.55 11.64
N GLY A 37 -10.05 5.84 12.59
CA GLY A 37 -10.36 5.96 14.02
C GLY A 37 -11.76 5.43 14.40
N ILE A 38 -12.29 4.50 13.60
CA ILE A 38 -13.58 3.86 13.85
C ILE A 38 -13.36 2.63 14.72
N GLU A 39 -13.47 2.84 16.02
CA GLU A 39 -13.24 1.80 17.03
C GLU A 39 -14.09 1.98 18.28
N TRP A 40 -14.33 0.87 18.97
CA TRP A 40 -15.07 0.84 20.23
C TRP A 40 -14.28 0.08 21.30
N LYS A 41 -14.20 0.69 22.48
CA LYS A 41 -13.51 0.12 23.65
C LYS A 41 -14.18 -1.17 24.10
N ALA A 42 -13.38 -2.14 24.54
CA ALA A 42 -13.88 -3.33 25.22
C ALA A 42 -14.83 -2.96 26.38
N ASP A 43 -15.85 -3.79 26.59
CA ASP A 43 -16.90 -3.64 27.62
C ASP A 43 -17.79 -2.39 27.47
N SER A 44 -17.70 -1.68 26.34
CA SER A 44 -18.68 -0.66 26.01
C SER A 44 -19.93 -1.28 25.37
N ALA A 45 -21.09 -0.68 25.64
CA ALA A 45 -22.36 -1.12 25.05
C ALA A 45 -22.32 -1.13 23.51
N ASP A 46 -21.58 -0.18 22.89
CA ASP A 46 -21.43 -0.13 21.44
C ASP A 46 -20.54 -1.26 20.90
N ALA A 47 -19.43 -1.60 21.58
CA ALA A 47 -18.60 -2.75 21.19
C ALA A 47 -19.40 -4.06 21.26
N GLU A 48 -20.15 -4.27 22.34
CA GLU A 48 -21.03 -5.44 22.50
C GLU A 48 -22.09 -5.50 21.41
N LYS A 49 -22.70 -4.36 21.05
CA LYS A 49 -23.67 -4.26 19.96
C LYS A 49 -23.06 -4.62 18.61
N VAL A 50 -21.86 -4.14 18.32
CA VAL A 50 -21.14 -4.47 17.07
C VAL A 50 -20.76 -5.95 17.03
N ILE A 51 -20.24 -6.51 18.14
CA ILE A 51 -19.93 -7.93 18.24
C ILE A 51 -21.18 -8.78 18.03
N LYS A 52 -22.30 -8.39 18.63
CA LYS A 52 -23.59 -9.06 18.46
C LYS A 52 -24.03 -9.03 17.00
N PHE A 53 -24.02 -7.87 16.36
CA PHE A 53 -24.34 -7.73 14.93
C PHE A 53 -23.45 -8.63 14.05
N LEU A 54 -22.14 -8.61 14.27
CA LEU A 54 -21.21 -9.45 13.49
C LEU A 54 -21.51 -10.95 13.67
N ARG A 55 -21.84 -11.39 14.88
CA ARG A 55 -22.05 -12.82 15.18
C ARG A 55 -23.43 -13.32 14.74
N GLU A 56 -24.48 -12.56 15.01
CA GLU A 56 -25.87 -12.97 14.81
C GLU A 56 -26.33 -12.68 13.38
N GLU A 57 -26.12 -11.47 12.87
CA GLU A 57 -26.60 -11.05 11.55
C GLU A 57 -25.62 -11.44 10.43
N MET A 58 -24.32 -11.21 10.65
CA MET A 58 -23.29 -11.49 9.64
C MET A 58 -22.68 -12.90 9.77
N GLY A 59 -23.10 -13.69 10.76
CA GLY A 59 -22.66 -15.08 10.95
C GLY A 59 -21.17 -15.26 11.25
N VAL A 60 -20.49 -14.23 11.78
CA VAL A 60 -19.05 -14.26 12.06
C VAL A 60 -18.74 -15.21 13.22
N LYS A 61 -17.94 -16.24 12.94
CA LYS A 61 -17.47 -17.24 13.93
C LYS A 61 -15.98 -17.11 14.28
N LYS A 62 -15.28 -16.12 13.72
CA LYS A 62 -13.81 -15.98 13.79
C LYS A 62 -13.31 -15.13 14.96
N ILE A 63 -14.19 -14.46 15.69
CA ILE A 63 -13.81 -13.71 16.89
C ILE A 63 -13.48 -14.74 17.99
N ARG A 64 -12.19 -14.84 18.35
CA ARG A 64 -11.68 -15.90 19.24
C ARG A 64 -12.16 -15.74 20.69
N PHE A 65 -12.23 -14.50 21.17
CA PHE A 65 -12.65 -14.12 22.52
C PHE A 65 -13.62 -12.95 22.39
N PRO A 66 -14.94 -13.19 22.35
CA PRO A 66 -15.93 -12.14 22.10
C PRO A 66 -16.28 -11.32 23.35
N GLU A 67 -15.91 -11.79 24.55
CA GLU A 67 -16.04 -11.05 25.80
C GLU A 67 -14.77 -10.21 26.03
N HIS A 68 -14.89 -9.04 26.67
CA HIS A 68 -13.77 -8.11 26.91
C HIS A 68 -12.98 -7.75 25.64
N CYS A 69 -13.70 -7.63 24.50
CA CYS A 69 -13.12 -7.48 23.18
C CYS A 69 -13.37 -6.08 22.62
N GLY A 70 -12.31 -5.36 22.27
CA GLY A 70 -12.40 -4.12 21.47
C GLY A 70 -12.56 -4.44 19.99
N ILE A 71 -13.22 -3.56 19.24
CA ILE A 71 -13.43 -3.71 17.80
C ILE A 71 -12.93 -2.47 17.07
N GLY A 72 -12.23 -2.69 15.97
CA GLY A 72 -11.83 -1.64 15.02
C GLY A 72 -12.28 -1.99 13.60
N ILE A 73 -12.48 -0.97 12.77
CA ILE A 73 -12.94 -1.10 11.39
C ILE A 73 -11.89 -0.54 10.43
N LYS A 74 -11.52 -1.34 9.43
CA LYS A 74 -10.56 -0.97 8.37
C LYS A 74 -11.29 -0.86 7.02
N PRO A 75 -11.72 0.34 6.61
CA PRO A 75 -12.19 0.58 5.25
C PRO A 75 -11.01 0.73 4.27
N CYS A 76 -11.24 0.34 3.02
CA CYS A 76 -10.36 0.62 1.88
C CYS A 76 -11.26 0.71 0.64
N SER A 77 -11.21 1.82 -0.08
CA SER A 77 -12.06 2.04 -1.25
C SER A 77 -11.29 2.07 -2.57
N GLU A 78 -11.99 1.79 -3.65
CA GLU A 78 -11.45 1.93 -5.01
C GLU A 78 -11.09 3.39 -5.31
N GLU A 79 -11.94 4.34 -4.92
CA GLU A 79 -11.71 5.77 -5.14
C GLU A 79 -10.45 6.27 -4.39
N GLY A 80 -10.35 5.92 -3.10
CA GLY A 80 -9.18 6.25 -2.27
C GLY A 80 -7.89 5.67 -2.84
N THR A 81 -7.93 4.38 -3.19
CA THR A 81 -6.82 3.66 -3.82
C THR A 81 -6.41 4.30 -5.14
N LYS A 82 -7.34 4.42 -6.10
CA LYS A 82 -7.06 4.93 -7.44
C LYS A 82 -6.52 6.35 -7.39
N ARG A 83 -7.05 7.22 -6.52
CA ARG A 83 -6.53 8.58 -6.32
C ARG A 83 -5.07 8.58 -5.85
N LEU A 84 -4.72 7.73 -4.89
CA LEU A 84 -3.37 7.64 -4.35
C LEU A 84 -2.38 7.08 -5.39
N VAL A 85 -2.72 5.95 -6.01
CA VAL A 85 -1.84 5.28 -6.98
C VAL A 85 -1.67 6.13 -8.24
N ARG A 86 -2.71 6.84 -8.68
CA ARG A 86 -2.62 7.81 -9.79
C ARG A 86 -1.56 8.86 -9.52
N ALA A 87 -1.59 9.47 -8.33
CA ALA A 87 -0.61 10.47 -7.93
C ALA A 87 0.82 9.91 -7.91
N ALA A 88 1.00 8.65 -7.50
CA ALA A 88 2.30 7.99 -7.49
C ALA A 88 2.84 7.71 -8.90
N ILE A 89 1.99 7.21 -9.83
CA ILE A 89 2.38 6.96 -11.23
C ILE A 89 2.66 8.28 -11.96
N GLU A 90 1.82 9.30 -11.78
CA GLU A 90 2.04 10.64 -12.34
C GLU A 90 3.35 11.25 -11.84
N TYR A 91 3.67 11.06 -10.55
CA TYR A 91 4.94 11.49 -9.99
C TYR A 91 6.12 10.75 -10.61
N ALA A 92 6.02 9.44 -10.79
CA ALA A 92 7.06 8.64 -11.43
C ALA A 92 7.32 9.13 -12.87
N ILE A 93 6.25 9.38 -13.64
CA ILE A 93 6.33 9.94 -15.00
C ILE A 93 6.97 11.33 -14.98
N ALA A 94 6.54 12.21 -14.07
CA ALA A 94 6.98 13.59 -14.02
C ALA A 94 8.45 13.74 -13.63
N ASN A 95 8.99 12.80 -12.84
CA ASN A 95 10.35 12.83 -12.32
C ASN A 95 11.25 11.72 -12.90
N ASP A 96 10.82 11.09 -14.00
CA ASP A 96 11.53 10.02 -14.72
C ASP A 96 12.05 8.86 -13.83
N ARG A 97 11.21 8.45 -12.87
CA ARG A 97 11.51 7.39 -11.89
C ARG A 97 11.42 6.00 -12.52
N ASP A 98 12.09 5.01 -11.93
CA ASP A 98 12.25 3.67 -12.51
C ASP A 98 11.04 2.75 -12.26
N SER A 99 10.39 2.88 -11.10
CA SER A 99 9.31 1.97 -10.73
C SER A 99 8.33 2.58 -9.72
N VAL A 100 7.12 2.02 -9.68
CA VAL A 100 6.10 2.21 -8.65
C VAL A 100 5.81 0.86 -8.01
N THR A 101 5.99 0.76 -6.69
CA THR A 101 5.77 -0.49 -5.95
C THR A 101 4.54 -0.36 -5.05
N LEU A 102 3.54 -1.21 -5.27
CA LEU A 102 2.35 -1.37 -4.44
C LEU A 102 2.72 -2.26 -3.23
N VAL A 103 2.79 -1.68 -2.04
CA VAL A 103 3.12 -2.43 -0.82
C VAL A 103 1.84 -2.73 -0.07
N HIS A 104 1.60 -4.00 0.25
CA HIS A 104 0.32 -4.42 0.83
C HIS A 104 0.44 -5.71 1.66
N LYS A 105 -0.55 -6.03 2.52
CA LYS A 105 -0.66 -7.33 3.22
C LYS A 105 -1.86 -8.15 2.73
N GLY A 106 -2.06 -8.12 1.41
CA GLY A 106 -3.24 -8.69 0.74
C GLY A 106 -3.36 -10.22 0.78
N ASN A 107 -2.29 -10.94 1.13
CA ASN A 107 -2.37 -12.39 1.33
C ASN A 107 -3.23 -12.76 2.58
N ILE A 108 -3.28 -11.88 3.57
CA ILE A 108 -4.13 -12.02 4.77
C ILE A 108 -5.40 -11.17 4.63
N MET A 109 -5.27 -9.89 4.29
CA MET A 109 -6.37 -8.93 4.19
C MET A 109 -6.85 -8.76 2.74
N LYS A 110 -7.43 -9.82 2.17
CA LYS A 110 -7.76 -9.91 0.74
C LYS A 110 -8.66 -8.80 0.22
N PHE A 111 -9.66 -8.37 1.00
CA PHE A 111 -10.70 -7.45 0.54
C PHE A 111 -10.43 -5.97 0.86
N THR A 112 -9.29 -5.66 1.48
CA THR A 112 -8.85 -4.28 1.72
C THR A 112 -7.48 -4.08 1.10
N GLU A 113 -6.47 -4.78 1.60
CA GLU A 113 -5.09 -4.65 1.11
C GLU A 113 -4.83 -5.43 -0.18
N GLY A 114 -5.51 -6.57 -0.36
CA GLY A 114 -5.53 -7.25 -1.65
C GLY A 114 -6.23 -6.40 -2.72
N ALA A 115 -7.37 -5.81 -2.35
CA ALA A 115 -8.11 -4.89 -3.20
C ALA A 115 -7.30 -3.64 -3.58
N PHE A 116 -6.55 -3.04 -2.64
CA PHE A 116 -5.62 -1.95 -2.93
C PHE A 116 -4.65 -2.30 -4.06
N LYS A 117 -4.01 -3.48 -3.98
CA LYS A 117 -3.10 -3.99 -5.01
C LYS A 117 -3.83 -4.23 -6.34
N ASP A 118 -5.00 -4.86 -6.31
CA ASP A 118 -5.77 -5.16 -7.52
C ASP A 118 -6.22 -3.87 -8.24
N TRP A 119 -6.77 -2.90 -7.51
CA TRP A 119 -7.17 -1.59 -8.05
C TRP A 119 -5.98 -0.76 -8.53
N GLY A 120 -4.83 -0.84 -7.86
CA GLY A 120 -3.60 -0.17 -8.30
C GLY A 120 -3.10 -0.69 -9.65
N TYR A 121 -3.06 -2.02 -9.85
CA TYR A 121 -2.75 -2.61 -11.14
C TYR A 121 -3.82 -2.35 -12.21
N GLN A 122 -5.09 -2.37 -11.82
CA GLN A 122 -6.19 -2.02 -12.73
C GLN A 122 -6.02 -0.60 -13.25
N LEU A 123 -5.76 0.37 -12.37
CA LEU A 123 -5.50 1.76 -12.72
C LEU A 123 -4.32 1.90 -13.69
N ALA A 124 -3.20 1.23 -13.39
CA ALA A 124 -2.01 1.25 -14.25
C ALA A 124 -2.32 0.80 -15.69
N ARG A 125 -3.20 -0.19 -15.86
CA ARG A 125 -3.63 -0.69 -17.18
C ARG A 125 -4.65 0.24 -17.85
N GLU A 126 -5.67 0.67 -17.10
CA GLU A 126 -6.81 1.44 -17.63
C GLU A 126 -6.44 2.88 -17.99
N GLU A 127 -5.65 3.57 -17.16
CA GLU A 127 -5.39 5.00 -17.32
C GLU A 127 -4.00 5.31 -17.90
N PHE A 128 -3.04 4.40 -17.72
CA PHE A 128 -1.65 4.61 -18.15
C PHE A 128 -1.20 3.64 -19.25
N GLY A 129 -2.12 2.83 -19.79
CA GLY A 129 -1.83 1.90 -20.87
C GLY A 129 -0.80 0.83 -20.49
N GLY A 130 -0.76 0.44 -19.22
CA GLY A 130 0.20 -0.53 -18.73
C GLY A 130 0.03 -1.91 -19.36
N GLU A 131 1.13 -2.53 -19.77
CA GLU A 131 1.18 -3.87 -20.35
C GLU A 131 1.78 -4.88 -19.36
N LEU A 132 1.29 -6.12 -19.36
CA LEU A 132 1.84 -7.17 -18.49
C LEU A 132 3.28 -7.52 -18.88
N ILE A 133 4.13 -7.72 -17.88
CA ILE A 133 5.48 -8.26 -18.02
C ILE A 133 5.38 -9.78 -17.80
N ASP A 134 5.83 -10.58 -18.78
CA ASP A 134 5.93 -12.05 -18.69
C ASP A 134 4.67 -12.80 -18.19
N GLY A 135 3.48 -12.25 -18.48
CA GLY A 135 2.20 -12.82 -18.04
C GLY A 135 1.72 -12.36 -16.65
N GLY A 136 2.47 -11.48 -15.98
CA GLY A 136 2.06 -10.80 -14.75
C GLY A 136 2.66 -11.38 -13.45
N PRO A 137 2.35 -10.75 -12.30
CA PRO A 137 1.39 -9.66 -12.12
C PRO A 137 1.92 -8.27 -12.47
N TRP A 138 3.23 -8.12 -12.68
CA TRP A 138 3.85 -6.82 -12.90
C TRP A 138 3.46 -6.23 -14.27
N VAL A 139 3.44 -4.92 -14.30
CA VAL A 139 3.02 -4.13 -15.45
C VAL A 139 4.12 -3.13 -15.80
N LYS A 140 4.35 -2.88 -17.08
CA LYS A 140 5.21 -1.78 -17.55
C LYS A 140 4.37 -0.67 -18.16
N ILE A 141 4.72 0.57 -17.83
CA ILE A 141 4.14 1.79 -18.37
C ILE A 141 5.24 2.53 -19.12
N LYS A 142 4.96 3.03 -20.33
CA LYS A 142 5.92 3.88 -21.05
C LYS A 142 5.78 5.32 -20.58
N ASN A 143 6.86 5.93 -20.09
CA ASN A 143 6.89 7.34 -19.75
C ASN A 143 6.69 8.17 -21.04
N PRO A 144 5.61 8.96 -21.18
CA PRO A 144 5.34 9.72 -22.40
C PRO A 144 6.32 10.88 -22.62
N LYS A 145 7.07 11.30 -21.58
CA LYS A 145 8.02 12.41 -21.65
C LYS A 145 9.42 11.97 -22.09
N THR A 146 9.87 10.80 -21.64
CA THR A 146 11.25 10.33 -21.83
C THR A 146 11.35 9.03 -22.64
N GLY A 147 10.24 8.32 -22.83
CA GLY A 147 10.19 7.01 -23.47
C GLY A 147 10.66 5.86 -22.58
N LYS A 148 11.14 6.13 -21.37
CA LYS A 148 11.58 5.15 -20.36
C LYS A 148 10.43 4.24 -19.95
N GLU A 149 10.71 2.95 -19.75
CA GLU A 149 9.73 2.03 -19.16
C GLU A 149 9.76 2.14 -17.63
N ILE A 150 8.60 2.38 -17.03
CA ILE A 150 8.36 2.42 -15.59
C ILE A 150 7.71 1.11 -15.18
N VAL A 151 8.30 0.37 -14.24
CA VAL A 151 7.73 -0.89 -13.75
C VAL A 151 6.75 -0.61 -12.62
N VAL A 152 5.50 -1.03 -12.78
CA VAL A 152 4.53 -1.15 -11.69
C VAL A 152 4.57 -2.58 -11.17
N LYS A 153 4.92 -2.73 -9.90
CA LYS A 153 5.10 -4.01 -9.22
C LYS A 153 4.47 -4.01 -7.84
N ASP A 154 4.44 -5.17 -7.18
CA ASP A 154 3.94 -5.32 -5.82
C ASP A 154 4.87 -6.16 -4.94
N VAL A 155 4.75 -5.95 -3.63
CA VAL A 155 5.47 -6.72 -2.62
C VAL A 155 4.66 -6.76 -1.33
N ILE A 156 4.72 -7.90 -0.65
CA ILE A 156 4.03 -8.05 0.63
C ILE A 156 4.76 -7.25 1.72
N ALA A 157 4.02 -6.51 2.54
CA ALA A 157 4.56 -5.52 3.47
C ALA A 157 5.63 -6.05 4.45
N ASP A 158 5.49 -7.26 4.98
CA ASP A 158 6.50 -7.86 5.86
C ASP A 158 7.79 -8.23 5.11
N ALA A 159 7.67 -8.76 3.89
CA ALA A 159 8.81 -8.99 3.03
C ALA A 159 9.47 -7.66 2.60
N PHE A 160 8.67 -6.62 2.32
CA PHE A 160 9.18 -5.31 1.94
C PHE A 160 10.10 -4.71 2.99
N LEU A 161 9.74 -4.82 4.28
CA LEU A 161 10.58 -4.34 5.38
C LEU A 161 11.96 -5.03 5.43
N GLN A 162 12.07 -6.25 4.93
CA GLN A 162 13.37 -6.92 4.74
C GLN A 162 14.07 -6.38 3.50
N GLN A 163 13.34 -6.25 2.39
CA GLN A 163 13.90 -5.87 1.10
C GLN A 163 14.46 -4.44 1.08
N ILE A 164 13.86 -3.49 1.81
CA ILE A 164 14.42 -2.13 1.90
C ILE A 164 15.77 -2.06 2.60
N LEU A 165 16.16 -3.08 3.37
CA LEU A 165 17.50 -3.20 3.96
C LEU A 165 18.44 -4.01 3.06
N LEU A 166 17.95 -5.09 2.46
CA LEU A 166 18.76 -6.03 1.69
C LEU A 166 19.01 -5.58 0.26
N ARG A 167 18.03 -4.91 -0.34
CA ARG A 167 17.99 -4.52 -1.76
C ARG A 167 17.31 -3.15 -1.97
N PRO A 168 17.72 -2.08 -1.26
CA PRO A 168 17.09 -0.76 -1.38
C PRO A 168 17.08 -0.21 -2.80
N ALA A 169 18.13 -0.46 -3.59
CA ALA A 169 18.24 0.04 -4.97
C ALA A 169 17.20 -0.57 -5.95
N GLU A 170 16.49 -1.64 -5.56
CA GLU A 170 15.41 -2.19 -6.39
C GLU A 170 14.10 -1.39 -6.27
N TYR A 171 13.98 -0.44 -5.35
CA TYR A 171 12.74 0.28 -5.09
C TYR A 171 12.92 1.78 -5.25
N ASP A 172 11.91 2.42 -5.83
CA ASP A 172 11.92 3.84 -6.16
C ASP A 172 10.68 4.54 -5.59
N VAL A 173 9.58 4.62 -6.35
CA VAL A 173 8.31 5.16 -5.84
C VAL A 173 7.53 4.05 -5.15
N ILE A 174 7.00 4.34 -3.96
CA ILE A 174 6.20 3.40 -3.17
C ILE A 174 4.79 3.95 -3.02
N ALA A 175 3.77 3.12 -3.25
CA ALA A 175 2.38 3.45 -2.96
C ALA A 175 1.82 2.45 -1.94
N CYS A 176 1.31 2.97 -0.81
CA CYS A 176 0.76 2.19 0.29
C CYS A 176 -0.27 2.96 1.12
#